data_AF-A0AA43EIL1-F1
#
_entry.id   AF-A0AA43EIL1-F1
#
_cell.length_a   1.000
_cell.length_b   1.000
_cell.length_c   1.000
_cell.angle_alpha   90.00
_cell.angle_beta   90.00
_cell.angle_gamma   90.00
#
_symmetry.space_group_name_H-M   'P 1'
#
loop_
_entity.id
_entity.type
_entity.pdbx_description
1 polymer ?
#
loop_
_entity_poly.entity_id
_entity_poly.type
_entity_poly.pdbx_seq_one_letter_code
_entity_poly.pdbx_strand_id
1 'polypeptide(L)' 'MSNSEFTPKVGLDAVGLTNLGGVMWNATPATLYEEFVMNGEGLIAADGPMCAETGKYTGRSPEDKFVVE' A
#
# COMPACT_ATOMS: atom_id res chain seq x y z
N MET A 1 -6.30 -9.68 14.53
CA MET A 1 -5.13 -10.08 15.35
C MET A 1 -3.98 -9.23 14.86
N SER A 2 -3.40 -8.39 15.71
CA SER A 2 -2.35 -7.45 15.30
C SER A 2 -1.06 -8.21 14.98
N ASN A 3 -0.58 -8.07 13.75
CA ASN A 3 0.76 -8.51 13.33
C ASN A 3 1.80 -7.54 13.96
N SER A 4 1.99 -7.62 15.28
CA SER A 4 2.80 -6.66 16.06
C SER A 4 4.27 -7.04 16.18
N GLU A 5 4.74 -8.06 15.45
CA GLU A 5 6.12 -8.56 15.59
C GLU A 5 7.16 -7.76 14.80
N PHE A 6 6.75 -6.81 13.95
CA PHE A 6 7.69 -6.10 13.06
C PHE A 6 7.50 -4.58 13.03
N THR A 7 7.46 -3.93 14.19
CA THR A 7 7.57 -2.46 14.24
C THR A 7 9.06 -2.07 14.13
N PRO A 8 9.46 -1.27 13.13
CA PRO A 8 10.85 -0.82 12.98
C PRO A 8 11.25 0.09 14.15
N LYS A 9 12.57 0.13 14.43
CA LYS A 9 13.14 0.99 15.49
C LYS A 9 12.97 2.48 15.21
N VAL A 10 12.88 2.85 13.92
CA VAL A 10 12.59 4.21 13.47
C VAL A 10 11.15 4.22 12.96
N GLY A 11 10.31 5.03 13.59
CA GLY A 11 8.89 5.16 13.27
C GLY A 11 8.60 6.14 12.13
N LEU A 12 7.33 6.25 11.76
CA LEU A 12 6.85 7.14 10.68
C LEU A 12 6.88 8.63 11.09
N ASP A 13 6.95 8.92 12.39
CA ASP A 13 7.14 10.26 12.93
C ASP A 13 8.47 10.88 12.49
N ALA A 14 9.52 10.06 12.35
CA ALA A 14 10.83 10.51 11.86
C ALA A 14 10.80 11.01 10.41
N VAL A 15 9.79 10.61 9.62
CA VAL A 15 9.55 11.12 8.26
C VAL A 15 8.41 12.15 8.20
N GLY A 16 7.96 12.64 9.35
CA GLY A 16 6.96 13.70 9.48
C GLY A 16 5.50 13.23 9.41
N LEU A 17 5.23 11.92 9.42
CA LEU A 17 3.86 11.38 9.39
C LEU A 17 3.31 11.23 10.82
N THR A 18 2.13 11.81 11.05
CA THR A 18 1.44 11.80 12.36
C THR A 18 -0.06 11.60 12.18
N ASN A 19 -0.79 11.31 13.28
CA ASN A 19 -2.24 11.07 13.27
C ASN A 19 -2.69 10.01 12.24
N LEU A 20 -1.98 8.88 12.23
CA LEU A 20 -2.25 7.78 11.31
C LEU A 20 -3.41 6.92 11.82
N GLY A 21 -4.14 6.31 10.90
CA GLY A 21 -5.10 5.24 11.20
C GLY A 21 -4.38 3.93 11.53
N GLY A 22 -4.63 2.89 10.75
CA GLY A 22 -3.89 1.62 10.85
C GLY A 22 -2.53 1.69 10.18
N VAL A 23 -1.50 1.10 10.80
CA VAL A 23 -0.18 0.90 10.19
C VAL A 23 0.15 -0.59 10.18
N MET A 24 0.34 -1.16 8.99
CA MET A 24 0.66 -2.58 8.80
C MET A 24 2.06 -2.73 8.22
N TRP A 25 3.02 -3.08 9.08
CA TRP A 25 4.40 -3.33 8.67
C TRP A 25 4.54 -4.74 8.11
N ASN A 26 5.16 -4.86 6.93
CA ASN A 26 5.43 -6.15 6.28
C ASN A 26 4.19 -7.07 6.23
N ALA A 27 3.04 -6.51 5.85
CA ALA A 27 1.80 -7.26 5.73
C ALA A 27 1.99 -8.47 4.81
N THR A 28 1.42 -9.61 5.20
CA THR A 28 1.50 -10.82 4.40
C THR A 28 0.65 -10.67 3.13
N PRO A 29 0.93 -11.43 2.06
CA PRO A 29 0.07 -11.43 0.88
C PRO A 29 -1.41 -11.71 1.19
N ALA A 30 -1.69 -12.58 2.17
CA ALA A 30 -3.06 -12.88 2.60
C ALA A 30 -3.74 -11.64 3.23
N THR A 31 -3.04 -10.94 4.12
CA THR A 31 -3.54 -9.70 4.73
C THR A 31 -3.78 -8.62 3.66
N LEU A 32 -2.85 -8.46 2.72
CA LEU A 32 -3.03 -7.50 1.62
C LEU A 32 -4.25 -7.84 0.74
N TYR A 33 -4.49 -9.12 0.50
CA TYR A 33 -5.64 -9.59 -0.26
C TYR A 33 -6.97 -9.30 0.45
N GLU A 34 -7.03 -9.52 1.76
CA GLU A 34 -8.20 -9.20 2.59
C GLU A 34 -8.49 -7.70 2.56
N GLU A 35 -7.48 -6.86 2.79
CA GLU A 35 -7.61 -5.41 2.77
C GLU A 35 -8.06 -4.91 1.39
N PHE A 36 -7.48 -5.43 0.29
CA PHE A 36 -7.87 -5.07 -1.07
C PHE A 36 -9.37 -5.29 -1.33
N VAL A 37 -9.90 -6.42 -0.87
CA VAL A 37 -11.34 -6.75 -1.01
C VAL A 37 -12.19 -5.89 -0.07
N MET A 38 -11.79 -5.73 1.19
CA MET A 38 -12.54 -4.95 2.18
C MET A 38 -12.64 -3.46 1.81
N ASN A 39 -11.60 -2.91 1.20
CA ASN A 39 -11.54 -1.51 0.78
C ASN A 39 -12.17 -1.26 -0.60
N GLY A 40 -12.54 -2.32 -1.34
CA GLY A 40 -13.13 -2.19 -2.67
C GLY A 40 -12.18 -1.60 -3.70
N GLU A 41 -10.88 -1.89 -3.59
CA GLU A 41 -9.82 -1.33 -4.44
C GLU A 41 -9.80 -1.93 -5.87
N GLY A 42 -10.60 -2.97 -6.11
CA GLY A 42 -10.77 -3.59 -7.40
C GLY A 42 -11.54 -4.90 -7.31
N LEU A 43 -11.21 -5.85 -8.16
CA LEU A 43 -11.91 -7.14 -8.28
C LEU A 43 -10.93 -8.31 -8.27
N ILE A 44 -11.42 -9.46 -7.85
CA ILE A 44 -10.72 -10.73 -8.01
C ILE A 44 -11.16 -11.35 -9.33
N ALA A 45 -10.21 -11.58 -10.24
CA ALA A 45 -10.49 -12.22 -11.51
C ALA A 45 -10.61 -13.74 -11.37
N ALA A 46 -11.01 -14.39 -12.46
CA ALA A 46 -10.93 -15.84 -12.56
C ALA A 46 -9.51 -16.32 -12.22
N ASP A 47 -9.42 -17.44 -11.50
CA ASP A 47 -8.17 -18.05 -11.00
C ASP A 47 -7.45 -17.27 -9.88
N GLY A 48 -8.08 -16.24 -9.31
CA GLY A 48 -7.66 -15.62 -8.05
C GLY A 48 -6.70 -14.42 -8.08
N PRO A 49 -6.21 -13.87 -9.21
CA PRO A 49 -5.40 -12.65 -9.16
C PRO A 49 -6.26 -11.41 -8.83
N MET A 50 -5.64 -10.46 -8.15
CA MET A 50 -6.21 -9.12 -7.91
C MET A 50 -6.08 -8.26 -9.17
N CYS A 51 -7.18 -7.61 -9.55
CA CYS A 51 -7.25 -6.70 -10.70
C CYS A 51 -7.73 -5.32 -10.23
N ALA A 52 -6.93 -4.29 -10.51
CA ALA A 52 -7.23 -2.90 -10.19
C ALA A 52 -7.06 -2.00 -11.42
N GLU A 53 -7.77 -0.88 -11.44
CA GLU A 53 -7.65 0.13 -12.49
C GLU A 53 -6.88 1.36 -11.96
N THR A 54 -5.86 1.81 -12.70
CA THR A 54 -5.04 2.98 -12.30
C THR A 54 -5.58 4.30 -12.83
N GLY A 55 -6.79 4.29 -13.40
CA GLY A 55 -7.48 5.46 -13.92
C GLY A 55 -6.70 6.17 -15.03
N LYS A 56 -6.48 7.48 -14.88
CA LYS A 56 -5.79 8.32 -15.87
C LYS A 56 -4.31 7.93 -16.06
N TYR A 57 -3.66 7.39 -15.03
CA TYR A 57 -2.22 7.17 -15.00
C TYR A 57 -1.90 5.70 -15.30
N THR A 58 -1.97 5.32 -16.58
CA THR A 58 -1.76 3.94 -17.06
C THR A 58 -0.31 3.63 -17.46
N GLY A 59 0.60 4.59 -17.28
CA GLY A 59 2.00 4.48 -17.64
C GLY A 59 2.88 5.45 -16.85
N ARG A 60 4.15 5.59 -17.25
CA ARG A 60 5.10 6.52 -16.61
C ARG A 60 4.82 7.97 -17.04
N SER A 61 4.99 8.91 -16.12
CA SER A 61 5.05 10.35 -16.40
C SER A 61 6.50 10.85 -16.27
N PRO A 62 7.34 10.73 -17.33
CA PRO A 62 8.76 11.06 -17.23
C PRO A 62 9.02 12.55 -16.94
N GLU A 63 8.11 13.43 -17.34
CA GLU A 63 8.20 14.88 -17.11
C GLU A 63 8.01 15.28 -15.65
N ASP A 64 7.41 14.41 -14.83
CA ASP A 64 7.17 14.66 -13.40
C ASP A 64 8.31 14.16 -12.49
N LYS A 65 9.43 13.69 -13.07
CA LYS A 65 10.57 13.16 -12.31
C LYS A 65 11.63 14.24 -12.07
N PHE A 66 11.96 14.49 -10.80
CA PHE A 66 12.99 15.44 -10.38
C PHE A 66 14.04 14.77 -9.47
N VAL A 67 15.22 15.39 -9.37
CA VAL A 67 16.32 15.02 -8.46
C VAL A 67 16.72 16.29 -7.71
N VAL A 68 16.86 16.20 -6.39
CA VAL A 68 17.33 17.32 -5.55
C VAL A 68 18.84 17.48 -5.74
N GLU A 69 19.28 18.73 -5.92
CA GLU A 69 20.72 19.09 -6.00
C GLU A 69 21.43 19.01 -4.64
#